data_AF-A0A944HPW9-F1
#
_entry.id   AF-A0A944HPW9-F1
#
_cell.length_a   1.000
_cell.length_b   1.000
_cell.length_c   1.000
_cell.angle_alpha   90.00
_cell.angle_beta   90.00
_cell.angle_gamma   90.00
#
_symmetry.space_group_name_H-M   'P 1'
#
loop_
_entity.id
_entity.type
_entity.pdbx_description
1 polymer ?
#
loop_
_entity_poly.entity_id
_entity_poly.type
_entity_poly.pdbx_seq_one_letter_code
_entity_poly.pdbx_strand_id
1 'polypeptide(L)'
;MPRRGSRRPAIWHLGASPDDGRRAGPGPARDPGLSTEPWQIVAARAAQGLGGAIVIPATLALVLDTFESGPDRHKALAILGGMGGIAGAAGTVLGGLLTALAWQAAFLVFVPIIALVLAFGIRILPSGGPVSSGGMDVWGAVTGTGGLCLLFYAVLTWSNEGWTGRAVPGAVAAVVLLIAFVVRQVKAAVPLIPRQVFAMRNVVLGNAANLLLGTAAVRCLLHPDAAPAVGPGLLPRQSGPADRTDLARDVHRRQRRGVDA
;
A
#
# COMPACT_ATOMS: atom_id res chain seq x y z
N MET A 1 4.30 -44.99 -39.91
CA MET A 1 4.32 -43.91 -38.89
C MET A 1 5.09 -42.70 -39.44
N PRO A 2 4.43 -41.60 -39.86
CA PRO A 2 5.12 -40.39 -40.30
C PRO A 2 5.17 -39.33 -39.18
N ARG A 3 6.36 -38.73 -38.97
CA ARG A 3 6.62 -37.65 -38.00
C ARG A 3 5.96 -36.34 -38.46
N ARG A 4 5.16 -35.74 -37.59
CA ARG A 4 4.58 -34.39 -37.74
C ARG A 4 5.69 -33.32 -37.70
N GLY A 5 5.77 -32.50 -38.74
CA GLY A 5 6.58 -31.29 -38.77
C GLY A 5 5.94 -30.16 -37.98
N SER A 6 6.70 -29.58 -37.06
CA SER A 6 6.32 -28.37 -36.32
C SER A 6 6.66 -27.12 -37.14
N ARG A 7 5.65 -26.54 -37.81
CA ARG A 7 5.75 -25.17 -38.35
C ARG A 7 5.60 -24.18 -37.19
N ARG A 8 6.68 -23.47 -36.84
CA ARG A 8 6.61 -22.29 -35.97
C ARG A 8 6.22 -21.07 -36.83
N PRO A 9 5.25 -20.23 -36.41
CA PRO A 9 4.88 -19.03 -37.15
C PRO A 9 5.94 -17.92 -37.02
N ALA A 10 6.37 -17.42 -38.17
CA ALA A 10 7.34 -16.34 -38.34
C ALA A 10 6.67 -14.97 -38.14
N ILE A 11 6.60 -14.48 -36.89
CA ILE A 11 6.02 -13.15 -36.56
C ILE A 11 6.96 -12.26 -35.70
N TRP A 12 8.25 -12.58 -35.60
CA TRP A 12 9.18 -11.86 -34.70
C TRP A 12 10.40 -11.21 -35.38
N HIS A 13 10.35 -10.90 -36.68
CA HIS A 13 11.49 -10.29 -37.40
C HIS A 13 11.30 -8.83 -37.82
N LEU A 14 10.41 -8.08 -37.18
CA LEU A 14 10.27 -6.64 -37.44
C LEU A 14 10.64 -5.83 -36.19
N GLY A 15 11.83 -5.22 -36.23
CA GLY A 15 12.14 -4.03 -35.43
C GLY A 15 13.35 -4.13 -34.50
N ALA A 16 14.57 -4.22 -35.04
CA ALA A 16 15.78 -3.67 -34.41
C ALA A 16 16.90 -3.57 -35.47
N SER A 17 16.99 -2.43 -36.16
CA SER A 17 18.15 -2.13 -37.01
C SER A 17 19.32 -1.73 -36.10
N PRO A 18 20.54 -2.27 -36.25
CA PRO A 18 21.69 -2.00 -35.38
C PRO A 18 22.21 -0.55 -35.39
N ASP A 19 21.67 0.33 -36.23
CA ASP A 19 22.22 1.66 -36.52
C ASP A 19 21.58 2.81 -35.72
N ASP A 20 20.61 2.55 -34.85
CA ASP A 20 19.88 3.61 -34.11
C ASP A 20 20.64 4.16 -32.88
N GLY A 21 21.88 3.69 -32.66
CA GLY A 21 22.71 4.07 -31.50
C GLY A 21 23.45 5.42 -31.59
N ARG A 22 23.25 6.22 -32.65
CA ARG A 22 24.03 7.46 -32.88
C ARG A 22 23.23 8.78 -32.90
N ARG A 23 21.92 8.77 -32.64
CA ARG A 23 21.09 10.00 -32.68
C ARG A 23 20.49 10.45 -31.34
N ALA A 24 20.85 9.83 -30.23
CA ALA A 24 20.57 10.36 -28.90
C ALA A 24 21.83 11.01 -28.34
N GLY A 25 22.12 12.26 -28.76
CA GLY A 25 23.04 13.10 -28.00
C GLY A 25 22.51 13.26 -26.56
N PRO A 26 23.36 13.36 -25.54
CA PRO A 26 22.91 13.62 -24.18
C PRO A 26 22.27 15.01 -24.18
N GLY A 27 20.93 15.06 -24.22
CA GLY A 27 20.20 16.26 -23.86
C GLY A 27 20.62 16.66 -22.43
N PRO A 28 20.58 17.96 -22.08
CA PRO A 28 21.00 18.39 -20.76
C PRO A 28 20.24 17.58 -19.71
N ALA A 29 20.99 16.83 -18.91
CA ALA A 29 20.48 16.12 -17.75
C ALA A 29 19.77 17.16 -16.88
N ARG A 30 18.44 17.18 -16.96
CA ARG A 30 17.63 17.91 -16.00
C ARG A 30 17.72 17.09 -14.74
N ASP A 31 18.69 17.38 -13.89
CA ASP A 31 18.74 16.85 -12.53
C ASP A 31 17.73 17.66 -11.69
N PRO A 32 16.52 17.15 -11.42
CA PRO A 32 15.54 17.80 -10.57
C PRO A 32 15.66 17.24 -9.13
N GLY A 33 16.75 16.53 -8.83
CA GLY A 33 16.96 15.85 -7.56
C GLY A 33 17.77 16.72 -6.61
N LEU A 34 17.18 17.10 -5.48
CA LEU A 34 17.90 17.72 -4.36
C LEU A 34 18.79 16.70 -3.61
N SER A 35 18.76 15.42 -3.99
CA SER A 35 19.61 14.39 -3.41
C SER A 35 20.86 14.16 -4.26
N THR A 36 21.99 14.69 -3.80
CA THR A 36 23.33 14.41 -4.36
C THR A 36 23.91 13.11 -3.83
N GLU A 37 23.46 12.65 -2.66
CA GLU A 37 24.00 11.47 -1.96
C GLU A 37 22.91 10.46 -1.55
N PRO A 38 23.18 9.14 -1.58
CA PRO A 38 22.18 8.10 -1.25
C PRO A 38 21.55 8.25 0.14
N TRP A 39 22.31 8.75 1.13
CA TRP A 39 21.82 8.89 2.50
C TRP A 39 20.70 9.93 2.63
N GLN A 40 20.62 10.92 1.74
CA GLN A 40 19.61 11.97 1.80
C GLN A 40 18.21 11.42 1.52
N ILE A 41 18.10 10.49 0.57
CA ILE A 41 16.83 9.79 0.27
C ILE A 41 16.43 8.93 1.47
N VAL A 42 17.39 8.23 2.09
CA VAL A 42 17.13 7.41 3.28
C VAL A 42 16.66 8.27 4.45
N ALA A 43 17.32 9.40 4.70
CA ALA A 43 16.95 10.35 5.76
C ALA A 43 15.55 10.94 5.51
N ALA A 44 15.24 11.34 4.27
CA ALA A 44 13.91 11.83 3.91
C ALA A 44 12.82 10.76 4.13
N ARG A 45 13.10 9.49 3.81
CA ARG A 45 12.19 8.37 4.07
C ARG A 45 12.01 8.10 5.56
N ALA A 46 13.08 8.18 6.34
CA ALA A 46 13.00 8.06 7.80
C ALA A 46 12.13 9.17 8.40
N ALA A 47 12.32 10.42 7.96
CA ALA A 47 11.51 11.55 8.38
C ALA A 47 10.02 11.39 7.99
N GLN A 48 9.74 10.94 6.77
CA GLN A 48 8.37 10.66 6.31
C GLN A 48 7.71 9.54 7.14
N GLY A 49 8.45 8.47 7.41
CA GLY A 49 7.99 7.37 8.25
C GLY A 49 7.67 7.81 9.67
N LEU A 50 8.53 8.65 10.26
CA LEU A 50 8.31 9.22 11.59
C LEU A 50 7.07 10.13 11.62
N GLY A 51 6.91 11.00 10.62
CA GLY A 51 5.71 11.83 10.48
C GLY A 51 4.45 10.99 10.39
N GLY A 52 4.44 9.93 9.58
CA GLY A 52 3.31 9.00 9.49
C GLY A 52 3.02 8.29 10.81
N ALA A 53 4.06 7.83 11.51
CA ALA A 53 3.94 7.13 12.79
C ALA A 53 3.32 8.01 13.90
N ILE A 54 3.52 9.33 13.85
CA ILE A 54 2.94 10.29 14.80
C ILE A 54 1.53 10.68 14.38
N VAL A 55 1.33 11.01 13.10
CA VAL A 55 0.06 11.56 12.59
C VAL A 55 -1.07 10.54 12.70
N ILE A 56 -0.86 9.28 12.34
CA ILE A 56 -1.92 8.27 12.33
C ILE A 56 -2.60 8.10 13.71
N PRO A 57 -1.87 7.79 14.81
CA PRO A 57 -2.51 7.67 16.12
C PRO A 57 -3.04 9.01 16.65
N ALA A 58 -2.38 10.12 16.33
CA ALA A 58 -2.85 11.46 16.73
C ALA A 58 -4.19 11.81 16.06
N THR A 59 -4.37 11.51 14.77
CA THR A 59 -5.63 11.72 14.06
C THR A 59 -6.76 10.87 14.66
N LEU A 60 -6.48 9.60 14.98
CA LEU A 60 -7.48 8.76 15.63
C LEU A 60 -7.87 9.30 17.00
N ALA A 61 -6.88 9.66 17.84
CA ALA A 61 -7.13 10.24 19.16
C ALA A 61 -7.95 11.52 19.07
N LEU A 62 -7.62 12.41 18.13
CA LEU A 62 -8.36 13.64 17.88
C LEU A 62 -9.82 13.37 17.51
N VAL A 63 -10.09 12.39 16.64
CA VAL A 63 -11.47 12.01 16.30
C VAL A 63 -12.23 11.49 17.52
N LEU A 64 -11.59 10.65 18.34
CA LEU A 64 -12.21 10.10 19.55
C LEU A 64 -12.47 11.15 20.63
N ASP A 65 -11.63 12.18 20.71
CA ASP A 65 -11.75 13.30 21.65
C ASP A 65 -12.76 14.35 21.17
N THR A 66 -12.81 14.61 19.85
CA THR A 66 -13.68 15.63 19.26
C THR A 66 -15.14 15.18 19.18
N PHE A 67 -15.40 13.90 18.88
CA PHE A 67 -16.75 13.39 18.71
C PHE A 67 -17.14 12.49 19.87
N GLU A 68 -18.29 12.75 20.48
CA GLU A 68 -18.84 11.91 21.55
C GLU A 68 -19.19 10.49 21.08
N SER A 69 -19.22 9.55 22.01
CA SER A 69 -19.60 8.15 21.74
C SER A 69 -21.01 8.08 21.15
N GLY A 70 -21.15 7.59 19.92
CA GLY A 70 -22.45 7.51 19.26
C GLY A 70 -22.36 7.46 17.73
N PRO A 71 -23.48 7.69 17.03
CA PRO A 71 -23.54 7.64 15.57
C PRO A 71 -22.52 8.55 14.88
N ASP A 72 -22.24 9.73 15.44
CA ASP A 72 -21.36 10.71 14.79
C ASP A 72 -19.88 10.32 14.86
N ARG A 73 -19.42 9.73 15.97
CA ARG A 73 -18.09 9.12 16.03
C ARG A 73 -17.94 7.95 15.05
N HIS A 74 -18.96 7.10 14.92
CA HIS A 74 -18.92 6.00 13.93
C HIS A 74 -18.83 6.53 12.49
N LYS A 75 -19.57 7.59 12.15
CA LYS A 75 -19.46 8.26 10.85
C LYS A 75 -18.06 8.85 10.64
N ALA A 76 -17.52 9.55 11.64
CA ALA A 76 -16.19 10.13 11.56
C ALA A 76 -15.11 9.05 11.35
N LEU A 77 -15.19 7.93 12.07
CA LEU A 77 -14.30 6.78 11.88
C LEU A 77 -14.49 6.11 10.52
N ALA A 78 -15.73 6.03 10.02
CA ALA A 78 -16.02 5.50 8.68
C ALA A 78 -15.45 6.40 7.58
N ILE A 79 -15.54 7.72 7.72
CA ILE A 79 -14.91 8.70 6.81
C ILE A 79 -13.39 8.58 6.86
N LEU A 80 -12.81 8.50 8.08
CA LEU A 80 -11.38 8.32 8.28
C LEU A 80 -10.87 7.04 7.58
N GLY A 81 -11.58 5.93 7.73
CA GLY A 81 -11.26 4.67 7.04
C GLY A 81 -11.49 4.73 5.53
N GLY A 82 -12.60 5.34 5.08
CA GLY A 82 -12.95 5.48 3.67
C GLY A 82 -11.94 6.33 2.89
N MET A 83 -11.42 7.40 3.51
CA MET A 83 -10.33 8.20 2.96
C MET A 83 -9.08 7.35 2.70
N GLY A 84 -8.78 6.35 3.54
CA GLY A 84 -7.67 5.43 3.29
C GLY A 84 -7.80 4.67 1.97
N GLY A 85 -9.00 4.19 1.66
CA GLY A 85 -9.28 3.52 0.38
C GLY A 85 -9.15 4.46 -0.83
N ILE A 86 -9.71 5.68 -0.72
CA ILE A 86 -9.62 6.70 -1.76
C ILE A 86 -8.15 7.09 -2.00
N ALA A 87 -7.39 7.31 -0.92
CA ALA A 87 -5.97 7.65 -0.99
C ALA A 87 -5.15 6.53 -1.65
N GLY A 88 -5.47 5.25 -1.39
CA GLY A 88 -4.82 4.12 -2.05
C GLY A 88 -5.04 4.10 -3.57
N ALA A 89 -6.29 4.26 -4.01
CA ALA A 89 -6.65 4.28 -5.42
C ALA A 89 -6.07 5.51 -6.14
N ALA A 90 -6.30 6.71 -5.58
CA ALA A 90 -5.79 7.96 -6.11
C ALA A 90 -4.25 7.98 -6.13
N GLY A 91 -3.60 7.46 -5.08
CA GLY A 91 -2.15 7.36 -4.98
C GLY A 91 -1.53 6.47 -6.05
N THR A 92 -2.18 5.36 -6.41
CA THR A 92 -1.69 4.46 -7.47
C THR A 92 -1.75 5.13 -8.85
N VAL A 93 -2.87 5.78 -9.16
CA VAL A 93 -3.05 6.49 -10.45
C VAL A 93 -2.11 7.70 -10.54
N LEU A 94 -2.09 8.54 -9.51
CA LEU A 94 -1.27 9.74 -9.46
C LEU A 94 0.23 9.38 -9.44
N GLY A 95 0.61 8.35 -8.69
CA GLY A 95 1.98 7.85 -8.63
C GLY A 95 2.49 7.36 -9.99
N GLY A 96 1.65 6.61 -10.72
CA GLY A 96 1.96 6.17 -12.08
C GLY A 96 2.14 7.33 -13.06
N LEU A 97 1.23 8.31 -13.02
CA LEU A 97 1.29 9.50 -13.88
C LEU A 97 2.51 10.37 -13.58
N LEU A 98 2.79 10.61 -12.30
CA LEU A 98 3.94 11.41 -11.87
C LEU A 98 5.26 10.75 -12.26
N THR A 99 5.37 9.43 -12.06
CA THR A 99 6.58 8.68 -12.43
C THR A 99 6.82 8.69 -13.94
N ALA A 100 5.75 8.68 -14.74
CA ALA A 100 5.85 8.79 -16.20
C ALA A 100 6.36 10.15 -16.69
N LEU A 101 6.11 11.23 -15.93
CA LEU A 101 6.60 12.58 -16.25
C LEU A 101 8.01 12.82 -15.73
N ALA A 102 8.22 12.55 -14.44
CA ALA A 102 9.51 12.61 -13.76
C ALA A 102 9.42 11.86 -12.43
N TRP A 103 10.27 10.87 -12.19
CA TRP A 103 10.23 10.08 -10.96
C TRP A 103 10.43 10.94 -9.69
N GLN A 104 11.14 12.08 -9.79
CA GLN A 104 11.33 13.04 -8.70
C GLN A 104 10.05 13.81 -8.35
N ALA A 105 9.16 14.02 -9.33
CA ALA A 105 7.91 14.74 -9.12
C ALA A 105 7.00 14.01 -8.12
N ALA A 106 7.13 12.68 -8.02
CA ALA A 106 6.44 11.87 -7.01
C ALA A 106 6.80 12.26 -5.56
N PHE A 107 8.00 12.82 -5.32
CA PHE A 107 8.42 13.29 -4.00
C PHE A 107 8.01 14.74 -3.74
N LEU A 108 8.13 15.60 -4.75
CA LEU A 108 7.84 17.02 -4.62
C LEU A 108 6.34 17.30 -4.42
N VAL A 109 5.45 16.47 -4.98
CA VAL A 109 4.00 16.69 -4.86
C VAL A 109 3.49 16.59 -3.43
N PHE A 110 4.15 15.81 -2.57
CA PHE A 110 3.74 15.65 -1.17
C PHE A 110 4.03 16.90 -0.34
N VAL A 111 5.09 17.66 -0.68
CA VAL A 111 5.49 18.85 0.06
C VAL A 111 4.38 19.91 0.14
N PRO A 112 3.77 20.38 -0.98
CA PRO A 112 2.70 21.37 -0.93
C PRO A 112 1.42 20.81 -0.29
N ILE A 113 1.12 19.53 -0.47
CA ILE A 113 -0.06 18.89 0.14
C ILE A 113 0.09 18.89 1.66
N ILE A 114 1.24 18.46 2.18
CA ILE A 114 1.53 18.45 3.61
C ILE A 114 1.50 19.87 4.17
N ALA A 115 2.09 20.84 3.46
CA ALA A 115 2.07 22.24 3.88
C ALA A 115 0.64 22.80 3.98
N LEU A 116 -0.23 22.51 3.02
CA LEU A 116 -1.64 22.90 3.04
C LEU A 116 -2.38 22.25 4.21
N VAL A 117 -2.22 20.94 4.40
CA VAL A 117 -2.85 20.21 5.52
C VAL A 117 -2.40 20.79 6.85
N LEU A 118 -1.11 21.12 7.00
CA LEU A 118 -0.59 21.71 8.24
C LEU A 118 -1.14 23.12 8.46
N ALA A 119 -1.21 23.94 7.42
CA ALA A 119 -1.77 25.29 7.50
C ALA A 119 -3.26 25.27 7.90
N PHE A 120 -4.07 24.39 7.30
CA PHE A 120 -5.46 24.22 7.68
C PHE A 120 -5.61 23.59 9.07
N GLY A 121 -4.77 22.61 9.40
CA GLY A 121 -4.75 21.99 10.72
C GLY A 121 -4.55 23.01 11.83
N ILE A 122 -3.52 23.86 11.72
CA ILE A 122 -3.24 24.93 12.69
C ILE A 122 -4.42 25.90 12.84
N ARG A 123 -5.17 26.16 11.76
CA ARG A 123 -6.24 27.14 11.76
C ARG A 123 -7.61 26.59 12.17
N ILE A 124 -7.87 25.31 11.94
CA ILE A 124 -9.19 24.69 12.12
C ILE A 124 -9.26 23.86 13.41
N LEU A 125 -8.16 23.21 13.83
CA LEU A 125 -8.20 22.34 15.00
C LEU A 125 -8.41 23.15 16.29
N PRO A 126 -9.26 22.66 17.20
CA PRO A 126 -9.33 23.18 18.57
C PRO A 126 -7.97 23.08 19.27
N SER A 127 -7.66 24.06 20.13
CA SER A 127 -6.50 23.99 21.02
C SER A 127 -6.63 22.78 21.96
N GLY A 128 -5.57 21.96 22.05
CA GLY A 128 -5.60 20.69 22.78
C GLY A 128 -5.83 20.86 24.30
N GLY A 129 -6.50 19.87 24.90
CA GLY A 129 -6.71 19.74 26.34
C GLY A 129 -5.45 19.33 27.12
N PRO A 130 -5.52 19.25 28.46
CA PRO A 130 -4.37 18.95 29.31
C PRO A 130 -3.76 17.58 28.99
N VAL A 131 -2.44 17.55 28.78
CA VAL A 131 -1.67 16.34 28.51
C VAL A 131 -1.58 15.50 29.77
N SER A 132 -2.13 14.28 29.78
CA SER A 132 -1.94 13.36 30.91
C SER A 132 -0.48 12.90 30.96
N SER A 133 0.24 13.22 32.02
CA SER A 133 1.66 12.87 32.22
C SER A 133 1.86 11.43 32.71
N GLY A 134 1.14 10.48 32.13
CA GLY A 134 1.37 9.05 32.39
C GLY A 134 2.80 8.66 31.99
N GLY A 135 3.51 7.95 32.88
CA GLY A 135 4.88 7.52 32.63
C GLY A 135 5.00 6.66 31.36
N MET A 136 6.06 6.88 30.57
CA MET A 136 6.32 6.15 29.33
C MET A 136 7.22 4.94 29.56
N ASP A 137 6.81 3.75 29.11
CA ASP A 137 7.66 2.55 29.14
C ASP A 137 8.69 2.56 28.00
N VAL A 138 9.76 3.33 28.20
CA VAL A 138 10.86 3.52 27.23
C VAL A 138 11.49 2.18 26.84
N TRP A 139 11.67 1.26 27.79
CA TRP A 139 12.20 -0.07 27.51
C TRP A 139 11.29 -0.89 26.59
N GLY A 140 9.98 -0.81 26.81
CA GLY A 140 8.99 -1.37 25.89
C GLY A 140 9.09 -0.75 24.50
N ALA A 141 9.20 0.58 24.42
CA ALA A 141 9.33 1.26 23.13
C ALA A 141 10.59 0.81 22.36
N VAL A 142 11.75 0.77 23.03
CA VAL A 142 13.03 0.38 22.41
C VAL A 142 13.00 -1.08 21.95
N THR A 143 12.55 -2.01 22.80
CA THR A 143 12.51 -3.44 22.45
C THR A 143 11.49 -3.75 21.36
N GLY A 144 10.31 -3.13 21.41
CA GLY A 144 9.26 -3.30 20.39
C GLY A 144 9.66 -2.72 19.04
N THR A 145 10.07 -1.44 19.01
CA THR A 145 10.49 -0.78 17.77
C THR A 145 11.75 -1.41 17.20
N GLY A 146 12.76 -1.68 18.04
CA GLY A 146 14.00 -2.34 17.62
C GLY A 146 13.76 -3.74 17.07
N GLY A 147 12.91 -4.53 17.73
CA GLY A 147 12.52 -5.86 17.26
C GLY A 147 11.82 -5.83 15.91
N LEU A 148 10.90 -4.88 15.69
CA LEU A 148 10.21 -4.72 14.41
C LEU A 148 11.15 -4.24 13.29
N CYS A 149 12.04 -3.29 13.59
CA CYS A 149 13.06 -2.83 12.64
C CYS A 149 14.01 -3.98 12.23
N LEU A 150 14.47 -4.79 13.19
CA LEU A 150 15.30 -5.96 12.91
C LEU A 150 14.55 -7.03 12.12
N LEU A 151 13.25 -7.21 12.38
CA LEU A 151 12.43 -8.12 11.60
C LEU A 151 12.35 -7.69 10.13
N PHE A 152 12.08 -6.40 9.88
CA PHE A 152 12.10 -5.87 8.52
C PHE A 152 13.47 -5.96 7.87
N TYR A 153 14.53 -5.62 8.61
CA TYR A 153 15.90 -5.81 8.13
C TYR A 153 16.15 -7.26 7.72
N ALA A 154 15.80 -8.23 8.57
CA ALA A 154 16.00 -9.65 8.29
C ALA A 154 15.22 -10.12 7.05
N VAL A 155 13.97 -9.69 6.87
CA VAL A 155 13.14 -10.03 5.70
C VAL A 155 13.71 -9.40 4.42
N LEU A 156 14.13 -8.15 4.47
CA LEU A 156 14.72 -7.45 3.32
C LEU A 156 16.07 -8.06 2.92
N THR A 157 16.93 -8.35 3.90
CA THR A 157 18.20 -9.04 3.67
C THR A 157 17.97 -10.46 3.13
N TRP A 158 16.99 -11.17 3.68
CA TRP A 158 16.61 -12.50 3.20
C TRP A 158 16.18 -12.48 1.73
N SER A 159 15.44 -11.46 1.30
CA SER A 159 15.03 -11.32 -0.10
C SER A 159 16.22 -11.12 -1.06
N ASN A 160 17.34 -10.58 -0.59
CA ASN A 160 18.52 -10.30 -1.42
C ASN A 160 19.56 -11.42 -1.36
N GLU A 161 19.82 -11.96 -0.17
CA GLU A 161 20.92 -12.90 0.10
C GLU A 161 20.43 -14.34 0.35
N GLY A 162 19.11 -14.55 0.49
CA GLY A 162 18.53 -15.83 0.88
C GLY A 162 18.69 -16.12 2.38
N TRP A 163 18.58 -17.40 2.76
CA TRP A 163 18.73 -17.84 4.15
C TRP A 163 20.20 -17.93 4.62
N THR A 164 21.15 -17.47 3.82
CA THR A 164 22.56 -17.47 4.14
C THR A 164 23.01 -16.07 4.55
N GLY A 165 23.96 -15.96 5.49
CA GLY A 165 24.50 -14.66 5.91
C GLY A 165 23.69 -13.96 7.00
N ARG A 166 23.45 -12.64 6.84
CA ARG A 166 23.02 -11.74 7.92
C ARG A 166 21.53 -11.83 8.26
N ALA A 167 20.72 -12.43 7.40
CA ALA A 167 19.28 -12.57 7.57
C ALA A 167 18.91 -13.40 8.82
N VAL A 168 19.58 -14.54 9.03
CA VAL A 168 19.31 -15.44 10.16
C VAL A 168 19.59 -14.80 11.52
N PRO A 169 20.79 -14.25 11.79
CA PRO A 169 21.06 -13.61 13.08
C PRO A 169 20.17 -12.37 13.29
N GLY A 170 19.84 -11.62 12.23
CA GLY A 170 18.87 -10.52 12.30
C GLY A 170 17.47 -10.99 12.72
N ALA A 171 16.98 -12.08 12.13
CA ALA A 171 15.69 -12.67 12.49
C ALA A 171 15.66 -13.19 13.92
N VAL A 172 16.74 -13.86 14.37
CA VAL A 172 16.86 -14.34 15.77
C VAL A 172 16.85 -13.15 16.73
N ALA A 173 17.64 -12.11 16.48
CA ALA A 173 17.65 -10.91 17.30
C ALA A 173 16.29 -10.21 17.35
N ALA A 174 15.59 -10.14 16.21
CA ALA A 174 14.23 -9.61 16.12
C ALA A 174 13.26 -10.40 17.03
N VAL A 175 13.25 -11.73 16.93
CA VAL A 175 12.41 -12.60 17.76
C VAL A 175 12.72 -12.42 19.25
N VAL A 176 14.01 -12.37 19.62
CA VAL A 176 14.42 -12.16 21.01
C VAL A 176 13.92 -10.82 21.55
N LEU A 177 14.06 -9.73 20.80
CA LEU A 177 13.59 -8.41 21.22
C LEU A 177 12.06 -8.34 21.30
N LEU A 178 11.35 -8.97 20.36
CA LEU A 178 9.88 -9.02 20.38
C LEU A 178 9.37 -9.87 21.56
N ILE A 179 10.02 -10.98 21.89
CA ILE A 179 9.70 -11.74 23.11
C ILE A 179 9.98 -10.90 24.36
N ALA A 180 11.12 -10.21 24.42
CA ALA A 180 11.45 -9.32 25.52
C ALA A 180 10.41 -8.20 25.68
N PHE A 181 9.93 -7.63 24.57
CA PHE A 181 8.85 -6.67 24.54
C PHE A 181 7.55 -7.25 25.13
N VAL A 182 7.12 -8.43 24.68
CA VAL A 182 5.89 -9.07 25.18
C VAL A 182 6.01 -9.35 26.69
N VAL A 183 7.13 -9.91 27.14
CA VAL A 183 7.39 -10.17 28.56
C VAL A 183 7.37 -8.86 29.37
N ARG A 184 7.93 -7.77 28.82
CA ARG A 184 7.91 -6.44 29.44
C ARG A 184 6.49 -5.90 29.55
N GLN A 185 5.67 -5.98 28.49
CA GLN A 185 4.27 -5.54 28.53
C GLN A 185 3.44 -6.34 29.57
N VAL A 186 3.78 -7.61 29.78
CA VAL A 186 3.16 -8.48 30.81
C VAL A 186 3.76 -8.27 32.20
N LYS A 187 4.76 -7.41 32.40
CA LYS A 187 5.36 -7.16 33.73
C LYS A 187 5.39 -5.67 34.12
N ALA A 188 5.29 -4.76 33.17
CA ALA A 188 5.37 -3.33 33.40
C ALA A 188 4.17 -2.82 34.22
N ALA A 189 4.43 -1.84 35.09
CA ALA A 189 3.41 -1.15 35.88
C ALA A 189 2.56 -0.20 35.00
N VAL A 190 3.17 0.42 33.99
CA VAL A 190 2.50 1.24 32.98
C VAL A 190 2.84 0.67 31.60
N PRO A 191 2.15 -0.39 31.15
CA PRO A 191 2.41 -0.99 29.84
C PRO A 191 1.94 -0.06 28.71
N LEU A 192 2.63 -0.09 27.57
CA LEU A 192 2.22 0.61 26.34
C LEU A 192 0.93 0.04 25.77
N ILE A 193 0.74 -1.27 25.89
CA ILE A 193 -0.46 -1.96 25.43
C ILE A 193 -1.18 -2.53 26.65
N PRO A 194 -2.39 -2.05 26.98
CA PRO A 194 -3.17 -2.60 28.07
C PRO A 194 -3.42 -4.09 27.85
N ARG A 195 -3.23 -4.90 28.89
CA ARG A 195 -3.32 -6.37 28.80
C ARG A 195 -4.67 -6.84 28.28
N GLN A 196 -5.74 -6.09 28.56
CA GLN A 196 -7.08 -6.45 28.09
C GLN A 196 -7.15 -6.50 26.56
N VAL A 197 -6.34 -5.70 25.85
CA VAL A 197 -6.29 -5.68 24.37
C VAL A 197 -5.87 -7.03 23.80
N PHE A 198 -4.92 -7.72 24.44
CA PHE A 198 -4.49 -9.06 24.01
C PHE A 198 -5.56 -10.13 24.25
N ALA A 199 -6.47 -9.92 25.21
CA ALA A 199 -7.56 -10.83 25.49
C ALA A 199 -8.82 -10.56 24.63
N MET A 200 -8.89 -9.39 23.98
CA MET A 200 -10.03 -9.03 23.14
C MET A 200 -10.01 -9.85 21.84
N ARG A 201 -10.90 -10.84 21.75
CA ARG A 201 -11.04 -11.73 20.59
C ARG A 201 -11.18 -10.95 19.27
N ASN A 202 -11.94 -9.86 19.26
CA ASN A 202 -12.13 -9.03 18.07
C ASN A 202 -10.82 -8.38 17.58
N VAL A 203 -9.95 -7.96 18.51
CA VAL A 203 -8.65 -7.36 18.18
C VAL A 203 -7.71 -8.44 17.63
N VAL A 204 -7.64 -9.60 18.27
CA VAL A 204 -6.81 -10.72 17.82
C VAL A 204 -7.26 -11.21 16.44
N LEU A 205 -8.56 -11.42 16.25
CA LEU A 205 -9.11 -11.84 14.96
C LEU A 205 -8.92 -10.78 13.88
N GLY A 206 -9.12 -9.50 14.22
CA GLY A 206 -8.91 -8.40 13.27
C GLY A 206 -7.45 -8.30 12.82
N ASN A 207 -6.50 -8.41 13.75
CA ASN A 207 -5.07 -8.42 13.42
C ASN A 207 -4.66 -9.66 12.60
N ALA A 208 -5.21 -10.83 12.93
CA ALA A 208 -4.99 -12.04 12.13
C ALA A 208 -5.55 -11.88 10.71
N ALA A 209 -6.76 -11.31 10.57
CA ALA A 209 -7.35 -11.02 9.27
C ALA A 209 -6.51 -10.02 8.46
N ASN A 210 -6.00 -8.97 9.09
CA ASN A 210 -5.10 -8.00 8.44
C ASN A 210 -3.79 -8.63 8.00
N LEU A 211 -3.19 -9.52 8.82
CA LEU A 211 -1.99 -10.24 8.45
C LEU A 211 -2.24 -11.13 7.22
N LEU A 212 -3.33 -11.89 7.23
CA LEU A 212 -3.71 -12.75 6.11
C LEU A 212 -4.00 -11.94 4.85
N LEU A 213 -4.77 -10.86 4.96
CA LEU A 213 -5.08 -9.98 3.84
C LEU A 213 -3.83 -9.33 3.26
N GLY A 214 -2.91 -8.86 4.12
CA GLY A 214 -1.64 -8.27 3.71
C GLY A 214 -0.75 -9.28 2.97
N THR A 215 -0.61 -10.50 3.49
CA THR A 215 0.15 -11.56 2.80
C THR A 215 -0.48 -11.96 1.47
N ALA A 216 -1.80 -12.06 1.39
CA ALA A 216 -2.52 -12.35 0.16
C ALA A 216 -2.36 -11.23 -0.88
N ALA A 217 -2.44 -9.96 -0.46
CA ALA A 217 -2.26 -8.82 -1.34
C ALA A 217 -0.84 -8.79 -1.94
N VAL A 218 0.19 -8.98 -1.10
CA VAL A 218 1.59 -9.07 -1.58
C VAL A 218 1.78 -10.26 -2.51
N ARG A 219 1.16 -11.41 -2.21
CA ARG A 219 1.19 -12.60 -3.07
C ARG A 219 0.59 -12.33 -4.45
N CYS A 220 -0.57 -11.67 -4.52
CA CYS A 220 -1.21 -11.29 -5.78
C CYS A 220 -0.39 -10.27 -6.57
N LEU A 221 0.26 -9.33 -5.88
CA LEU A 221 1.10 -8.32 -6.53
C LEU A 221 2.37 -8.92 -7.14
N LEU A 222 3.01 -9.87 -6.46
CA LEU A 222 4.24 -10.52 -6.92
C LEU A 222 3.99 -11.64 -7.93
N HIS A 223 2.84 -12.28 -7.89
CA HIS A 223 2.44 -13.35 -8.82
C HIS A 223 1.05 -13.05 -9.40
N PRO A 224 0.96 -12.12 -10.35
CA PRO A 224 -0.32 -11.78 -10.99
C PRO A 224 -0.98 -13.01 -11.66
N ASP A 225 -0.17 -13.98 -12.11
CA ASP A 225 -0.64 -15.22 -12.73
C ASP A 225 -1.25 -16.22 -11.73
N ALA A 226 -1.03 -16.02 -10.43
CA ALA A 226 -1.58 -16.85 -9.37
C ALA A 226 -2.97 -16.36 -8.88
N ALA A 227 -3.45 -15.23 -9.41
CA ALA A 227 -4.84 -14.85 -9.21
C ALA A 227 -5.73 -15.98 -9.76
N PRO A 228 -6.77 -16.43 -9.02
CA PRO A 228 -7.68 -17.42 -9.57
C PRO A 228 -8.19 -16.88 -10.89
N ALA A 229 -7.86 -17.57 -11.99
CA ALA A 229 -8.31 -17.18 -13.31
C ALA A 229 -9.83 -17.09 -13.23
N VAL A 230 -10.37 -15.87 -13.20
CA VAL A 230 -11.77 -15.63 -13.47
C VAL A 230 -11.95 -16.17 -14.87
N GLY A 231 -12.52 -17.38 -14.95
CA GLY A 231 -12.54 -18.13 -16.20
C GLY A 231 -13.13 -17.27 -17.30
N PRO A 232 -12.69 -17.44 -18.56
CA PRO A 232 -13.13 -16.62 -19.70
C PRO A 232 -14.66 -16.61 -19.94
N GLY A 233 -15.44 -17.36 -19.17
CA GLY A 233 -16.91 -17.35 -19.16
C GLY A 233 -17.58 -16.28 -18.30
N LEU A 234 -16.85 -15.55 -17.44
CA LEU A 234 -17.41 -14.49 -16.57
C LEU A 234 -17.09 -13.07 -17.04
N LEU A 235 -16.16 -12.90 -17.99
CA LEU A 235 -16.05 -11.64 -18.71
C LEU A 235 -17.29 -11.50 -19.60
N PRO A 236 -18.03 -10.37 -19.57
CA PRO A 236 -19.07 -10.12 -20.54
C PRO A 236 -18.43 -10.30 -21.92
N ARG A 237 -18.90 -11.30 -22.68
CA ARG A 237 -18.48 -11.46 -24.07
C ARG A 237 -18.73 -10.10 -24.72
N GLN A 238 -17.66 -9.42 -25.11
CA GLN A 238 -17.75 -8.27 -26.00
C GLN A 238 -18.24 -8.85 -27.33
N SER A 239 -19.57 -8.95 -27.46
CA SER A 239 -20.27 -9.33 -28.67
C SER A 239 -19.74 -8.45 -29.79
N GLY A 240 -19.10 -9.05 -30.80
CA GLY A 240 -18.55 -8.32 -31.94
C GLY A 240 -19.61 -7.45 -32.62
N PRO A 241 -19.21 -6.46 -33.44
CA PRO A 241 -20.14 -5.49 -34.02
C PRO A 241 -21.32 -6.12 -34.80
N ALA A 242 -21.14 -7.32 -35.37
CA ALA A 242 -22.21 -8.08 -36.04
C ALA A 242 -23.32 -8.55 -35.07
N ASP A 243 -22.94 -9.04 -33.89
CA ASP A 243 -23.87 -9.61 -32.90
C ASP A 243 -24.75 -8.50 -32.27
N ARG A 244 -24.20 -7.29 -32.09
CA ARG A 244 -24.98 -6.11 -31.66
C ARG A 244 -26.04 -5.70 -32.69
N THR A 245 -25.73 -5.81 -33.99
CA THR A 245 -26.71 -5.47 -35.03
C THR A 245 -27.84 -6.48 -35.14
N ASP A 246 -27.58 -7.76 -34.92
CA ASP A 246 -28.62 -8.78 -34.94
C ASP A 246 -29.51 -8.73 -33.69
N LEU A 247 -28.93 -8.48 -32.51
CA LEU A 247 -29.71 -8.25 -31.28
C LEU A 247 -30.62 -7.02 -31.41
N ALA A 248 -30.12 -5.92 -31.99
CA ALA A 248 -30.92 -4.72 -32.23
C ALA A 248 -32.07 -4.98 -33.23
N ARG A 249 -31.82 -5.75 -34.30
CA ARG A 249 -32.87 -6.14 -35.26
C ARG A 249 -33.91 -7.06 -34.64
N ASP A 250 -33.50 -8.00 -33.79
CA ASP A 250 -34.42 -8.98 -33.21
C ASP A 250 -35.34 -8.35 -32.16
N VAL A 251 -34.81 -7.41 -31.36
CA VAL A 251 -35.62 -6.55 -30.47
C VAL A 251 -36.63 -5.74 -31.28
N HIS A 252 -36.21 -5.14 -32.40
CA HIS A 252 -37.10 -4.34 -33.23
C HIS A 252 -38.21 -5.19 -33.89
N ARG A 253 -37.92 -6.45 -34.28
CA ARG A 253 -38.92 -7.39 -34.80
C ARG A 253 -39.92 -7.81 -33.73
N ARG A 254 -39.47 -8.05 -32.50
CA ARG A 254 -40.36 -8.40 -31.38
C ARG A 254 -41.28 -7.25 -30.99
N GLN A 255 -40.78 -6.02 -30.99
CA GLN A 255 -41.61 -4.84 -30.73
C GLN A 255 -42.70 -4.64 -31.80
N ARG A 256 -42.40 -4.88 -33.08
CA ARG A 256 -43.43 -4.81 -34.13
C ARG A 256 -44.51 -5.90 -33.96
N ARG A 257 -44.12 -7.13 -33.58
CA ARG A 257 -45.08 -8.22 -33.36
C ARG A 257 -45.97 -8.05 -32.13
N GLY A 258 -45.54 -7.26 -31.14
CA GLY A 258 -46.35 -6.97 -29.94
C GLY A 258 -47.36 -5.84 -30.10
N VAL A 259 -47.39 -5.17 -31.26
CA VAL A 259 -48.33 -4.06 -31.55
C VAL A 259 -49.48 -4.52 -32.45
N ASP A 260 -49.35 -5.68 -33.10
CA ASP A 260 -50.35 -6.25 -34.01
C ASP A 260 -51.19 -7.38 -33.34
N ALA A 261 -51.15 -7.49 -32.01
CA ALA A 261 -51.95 -8.42 -31.20
C ALA A 261 -52.76 -7.66 -30.15
#